data_AF-A0A2V9W2B0-F1
#
_entry.id   AF-A0A2V9W2B0-F1
#
_cell.length_a   1.000
_cell.length_b   1.000
_cell.length_c   1.000
_cell.angle_alpha   90.00
_cell.angle_beta   90.00
_cell.angle_gamma   90.00
#
_symmetry.space_group_name_H-M   'P 1'
#
loop_
_entity.id
_entity.type
_entity.pdbx_description
1 polymer ?
#
loop_
_entity_poly.entity_id
_entity_poly.type
_entity_poly.pdbx_seq_one_letter_code
_entity_poly.pdbx_strand_id
1 'polypeptide(L)'
;RPGVTYAAVQPVSWNEASVLERRFSPGIAAEEAVVVAADLIHDDYAYIFDAYWDLWTPGSSGREWSLVPSLVKFIVQGEEFDDGNYQETGHIEIDFGLDSLFVQENIELTEETQSKIRDNLAKLVEFTKKAEMNTRATSRRLWSESEESLPQKLIARLQKVQ
;
A
#
# COMPACT_ATOMS: atom_id res chain seq x y z
N ARG A 1 13.90 -4.74 0.94
CA ARG A 1 13.88 -5.55 2.19
C ARG A 1 12.46 -6.08 2.31
N PRO A 2 12.16 -7.30 1.87
CA PRO A 2 10.77 -7.76 1.86
C PRO A 2 10.26 -7.99 3.29
N GLY A 3 8.94 -7.88 3.46
CA GLY A 3 8.23 -8.25 4.69
C GLY A 3 7.51 -7.09 5.38
N VAL A 4 6.63 -7.45 6.30
CA VAL A 4 5.93 -6.55 7.20
C VAL A 4 6.90 -6.12 8.30
N THR A 5 7.00 -4.81 8.52
CA THR A 5 7.91 -4.20 9.50
C THR A 5 7.18 -3.53 10.66
N TYR A 6 5.88 -3.33 10.52
CA TYR A 6 5.02 -2.80 11.57
C TYR A 6 3.65 -3.46 11.52
N ALA A 7 3.08 -3.74 12.69
CA ALA A 7 1.69 -4.11 12.86
C ALA A 7 1.10 -3.37 14.06
N ALA A 8 -0.10 -2.81 13.90
CA ALA A 8 -0.83 -2.18 14.97
C ALA A 8 -2.33 -2.45 14.89
N VAL A 9 -2.99 -2.36 16.04
CA VAL A 9 -4.44 -2.50 16.17
C VAL A 9 -4.98 -1.29 16.91
N GLN A 10 -5.90 -0.60 16.26
CA GLN A 10 -6.54 0.61 16.73
C GLN A 10 -7.97 0.29 17.13
N PRO A 11 -8.36 0.46 18.41
CA PRO A 11 -9.73 0.21 18.84
C PRO A 11 -10.62 1.42 18.58
N VAL A 12 -11.90 1.18 18.29
CA VAL A 12 -13.04 2.12 18.25
C VAL A 12 -12.91 3.31 17.28
N SER A 13 -11.85 4.12 17.37
CA SER A 13 -11.58 5.27 16.51
C SER A 13 -10.09 5.60 16.43
N TRP A 14 -9.69 6.49 15.51
CA TRP A 14 -8.31 6.98 15.43
C TRP A 14 -7.83 7.79 16.64
N ASN A 15 -8.74 8.23 17.49
CA ASN A 15 -8.43 9.04 18.67
C ASN A 15 -8.07 8.20 19.91
N GLU A 16 -8.30 6.89 19.87
CA GLU A 16 -7.97 5.99 20.97
C GLU A 16 -6.48 5.64 20.99
N ALA A 17 -6.01 5.06 22.09
CA ALA A 17 -4.68 4.47 22.13
C ALA A 17 -4.69 3.09 21.44
N SER A 18 -3.68 2.81 20.62
CA SER A 18 -3.53 1.49 20.01
C SER A 18 -3.38 0.41 21.09
N VAL A 19 -4.16 -0.67 20.96
CA VAL A 19 -4.12 -1.82 21.89
C VAL A 19 -2.96 -2.76 21.59
N LEU A 20 -2.41 -2.66 20.39
CA LEU A 20 -1.23 -3.39 19.94
C LEU A 20 -0.37 -2.48 19.07
N GLU A 21 0.93 -2.48 19.32
CA GLU A 21 1.95 -2.01 18.39
C GLU A 21 3.15 -2.97 18.41
N ARG A 22 3.62 -3.38 17.23
CA ARG A 22 4.79 -4.24 17.06
C ARG A 22 5.61 -3.77 15.88
N ARG A 23 6.93 -3.64 16.10
CA ARG A 23 7.93 -3.38 15.05
C ARG A 23 8.78 -4.62 14.84
N PHE A 24 9.11 -4.93 13.60
CA PHE A 24 9.88 -6.11 13.22
C PHE A 24 11.19 -5.71 12.54
N SER A 25 12.30 -6.28 13.01
CA SER A 25 13.62 -6.12 12.39
C SER A 25 14.42 -7.42 12.51
N PRO A 26 14.62 -8.18 11.42
CA PRO A 26 14.12 -7.94 10.05
C PRO A 26 12.57 -8.02 9.94
N GLY A 27 12.02 -7.59 8.80
CA GLY A 27 10.59 -7.73 8.52
C GLY A 27 10.17 -9.21 8.43
N ILE A 28 8.91 -9.49 8.77
CA ILE A 28 8.33 -10.85 8.82
C ILE A 28 7.39 -11.11 7.64
N ALA A 29 6.98 -12.36 7.44
CA ALA A 29 5.98 -12.70 6.43
C ALA A 29 4.60 -12.12 6.77
N ALA A 30 3.75 -11.92 5.77
CA ALA A 30 2.42 -11.35 5.97
C ALA A 30 1.55 -12.26 6.85
N GLU A 31 1.66 -13.57 6.67
CA GLU A 31 0.96 -14.59 7.44
C GLU A 31 1.32 -14.52 8.93
N GLU A 32 2.61 -14.31 9.23
CA GLU A 32 3.08 -14.12 10.60
C GLU A 32 2.52 -12.83 11.21
N ALA A 33 2.51 -11.72 10.45
CA ALA A 33 1.97 -10.46 10.92
C ALA A 33 0.46 -10.54 11.21
N VAL A 34 -0.30 -11.27 10.40
CA VAL A 34 -1.73 -11.53 10.66
C VAL A 34 -1.93 -12.30 11.96
N VAL A 35 -1.09 -13.30 12.25
CA VAL A 35 -1.15 -14.05 13.51
C VAL A 35 -0.96 -13.13 14.72
N VAL A 36 -0.10 -12.11 14.62
CA VAL A 36 0.11 -11.14 15.71
C VAL A 36 -1.16 -10.35 16.03
N ALA A 37 -2.02 -10.09 15.05
CA ALA A 37 -3.29 -9.38 15.24
C ALA A 37 -4.50 -10.31 15.46
N ALA A 38 -4.34 -11.64 15.29
CA ALA A 38 -5.45 -12.58 15.22
C ALA A 38 -6.27 -12.70 16.52
N ASP A 39 -5.66 -12.41 17.68
CA ASP A 39 -6.34 -12.43 18.97
C ASP A 39 -7.22 -11.18 19.21
N LEU A 40 -7.15 -10.19 18.33
CA LEU A 40 -7.81 -8.88 18.46
C LEU A 40 -8.79 -8.62 17.31
N ILE A 41 -9.43 -9.67 16.78
CA ILE A 41 -10.38 -9.54 15.68
C ILE A 41 -11.73 -9.02 16.19
N HIS A 42 -12.00 -7.76 15.92
CA HIS A 42 -13.24 -7.05 16.19
C HIS A 42 -13.70 -6.18 15.01
N ASP A 43 -15.00 -5.90 14.97
CA ASP A 43 -15.71 -5.05 14.01
C ASP A 43 -15.59 -3.55 14.31
N ASP A 44 -15.30 -3.19 15.55
CA ASP A 44 -14.99 -1.83 15.97
C ASP A 44 -13.49 -1.51 15.92
N TYR A 45 -12.66 -2.35 15.27
CA TYR A 45 -11.20 -2.20 15.22
C TYR A 45 -10.68 -1.89 13.82
N ALA A 46 -9.53 -1.22 13.74
CA ALA A 46 -8.73 -1.11 12.53
C ALA A 46 -7.34 -1.74 12.70
N TYR A 47 -6.83 -2.35 11.63
CA TYR A 47 -5.56 -3.07 11.58
C TYR A 47 -4.63 -2.35 10.61
N ILE A 48 -3.43 -2.00 11.09
CA ILE A 48 -2.42 -1.30 10.30
C ILE A 48 -1.22 -2.20 10.10
N PHE A 49 -0.74 -2.33 8.86
CA PHE A 49 0.49 -3.02 8.53
C PHE A 49 1.37 -2.14 7.65
N ASP A 50 2.64 -1.97 8.01
CA ASP A 50 3.62 -1.37 7.10
C ASP A 50 4.50 -2.47 6.50
N ALA A 51 4.61 -2.50 5.18
CA ALA A 51 5.50 -3.40 4.47
C ALA A 51 6.30 -2.66 3.40
N TYR A 52 7.43 -3.23 3.00
CA TYR A 52 8.24 -2.68 1.92
C TYR A 52 7.98 -3.40 0.61
N TRP A 53 7.78 -2.61 -0.45
CA TRP A 53 7.86 -3.07 -1.82
C TRP A 53 9.15 -2.57 -2.44
N ASP A 54 9.93 -3.48 -3.01
CA ASP A 54 11.11 -3.09 -3.79
C ASP A 54 10.61 -2.56 -5.15
N LEU A 55 10.84 -1.26 -5.40
CA LEU A 55 10.45 -0.54 -6.62
C LEU A 55 11.68 -0.14 -7.41
N TRP A 56 11.61 -0.25 -8.73
CA TRP A 56 12.60 0.33 -9.61
C TRP A 56 12.61 1.84 -9.44
N THR A 57 13.74 2.36 -8.99
CA THR A 57 13.94 3.78 -8.73
C THR A 57 15.13 4.28 -9.56
N PRO A 58 14.99 5.38 -10.31
CA PRO A 58 16.09 5.96 -11.04
C PRO A 58 17.10 6.59 -10.08
N GLY A 59 18.39 6.42 -10.36
CA GLY A 59 19.46 7.18 -9.73
C GLY A 59 19.43 8.65 -10.16
N SER A 60 20.33 9.46 -9.60
CA SER A 60 20.34 10.92 -9.79
C SER A 60 20.43 11.37 -11.25
N SER A 61 21.00 10.54 -12.13
CA SER A 61 21.15 10.79 -13.57
C SER A 61 19.95 10.36 -14.42
N GLY A 62 18.98 9.64 -13.84
CA GLY A 62 17.85 9.02 -14.56
C GLY A 62 18.20 7.78 -15.38
N ARG A 63 19.50 7.45 -15.52
CA ARG A 63 19.99 6.36 -16.37
C ARG A 63 20.22 5.06 -15.62
N GLU A 64 20.77 5.16 -14.41
CA GLU A 64 20.95 4.00 -13.53
C GLU A 64 19.64 3.73 -12.80
N TRP A 65 19.28 2.46 -12.63
CA TRP A 65 18.09 2.09 -11.87
C TRP A 65 18.44 0.98 -10.91
N SER A 66 17.81 1.03 -9.74
CA SER A 66 17.96 0.00 -8.73
C SER A 66 16.61 -0.27 -8.07
N LEU A 67 16.46 -1.49 -7.54
CA LEU A 67 15.33 -1.84 -6.70
C LEU A 67 15.55 -1.25 -5.31
N VAL A 68 14.73 -0.28 -4.94
CA VAL A 68 14.78 0.41 -3.66
C VAL A 68 13.52 0.08 -2.86
N PRO A 69 13.63 -0.26 -1.56
CA PRO A 69 12.47 -0.51 -0.73
C PRO A 69 11.66 0.79 -0.53
N SER A 70 10.39 0.76 -0.95
CA SER A 70 9.39 1.80 -0.71
C SER A 70 8.36 1.31 0.30
N LEU A 71 8.07 2.11 1.31
CA LEU A 71 7.07 1.78 2.33
C LEU A 71 5.67 1.82 1.70
N VAL A 72 4.85 0.82 2.01
CA VAL A 72 3.43 0.76 1.69
C VAL A 72 2.71 0.39 2.98
N LYS A 73 1.67 1.16 3.30
CA LYS A 73 0.84 0.95 4.48
C LYS A 73 -0.50 0.39 4.06
N PHE A 74 -0.96 -0.61 4.79
CA PHE A 74 -2.24 -1.27 4.61
C PHE A 74 -3.08 -1.00 5.85
N ILE A 75 -4.29 -0.49 5.65
CA ILE A 75 -5.25 -0.23 6.70
C ILE A 75 -6.50 -1.04 6.38
N VAL A 76 -6.91 -1.90 7.32
CA VAL A 76 -8.17 -2.65 7.24
C VAL A 76 -9.06 -2.16 8.35
N GLN A 77 -10.28 -1.74 8.04
CA GLN A 77 -11.22 -1.17 9.01
C GLN A 77 -12.43 -2.08 9.15
N GLY A 78 -12.81 -2.35 10.41
CA GLY A 78 -14.09 -2.97 10.73
C GLY A 78 -15.26 -2.02 10.45
N GLU A 79 -16.47 -2.58 10.41
CA GLU A 79 -17.68 -1.85 10.01
C GLU A 79 -18.18 -0.88 11.09
N GLU A 80 -17.81 -1.09 12.35
CA GLU A 80 -18.19 -0.24 13.48
C GLU A 80 -17.06 0.73 13.89
N PHE A 81 -15.88 0.61 13.27
CA PHE A 81 -14.74 1.48 13.56
C PHE A 81 -14.98 2.90 13.05
N ASP A 82 -14.65 3.88 13.90
CA ASP A 82 -14.67 5.32 13.64
C ASP A 82 -16.00 5.79 13.04
N ASP A 83 -17.11 5.41 13.69
CA ASP A 83 -18.49 5.70 13.28
C ASP A 83 -18.81 5.22 11.84
N GLY A 84 -18.19 4.11 11.41
CA GLY A 84 -18.42 3.54 10.08
C GLY A 84 -17.60 4.20 8.98
N ASN A 85 -16.41 4.73 9.29
CA ASN A 85 -15.51 5.43 8.35
C ASN A 85 -15.14 4.60 7.09
N TYR A 86 -15.30 3.27 7.12
CA TYR A 86 -15.15 2.41 5.95
C TYR A 86 -16.10 2.80 4.80
N GLN A 87 -17.20 3.50 5.08
CA GLN A 87 -18.13 3.99 4.04
C GLN A 87 -17.51 5.07 3.16
N GLU A 88 -16.58 5.86 3.72
CA GLU A 88 -15.86 6.92 2.99
C GLU A 88 -14.51 6.44 2.46
N THR A 89 -13.77 5.68 3.29
CA THR A 89 -12.39 5.29 3.01
C THR A 89 -12.25 3.86 2.46
N GLY A 90 -13.34 3.10 2.46
CA GLY A 90 -13.34 1.69 2.13
C GLY A 90 -12.94 0.79 3.28
N HIS A 91 -13.28 -0.50 3.20
CA HIS A 91 -12.84 -1.49 4.20
C HIS A 91 -11.32 -1.69 4.19
N ILE A 92 -10.69 -1.45 3.04
CA ILE A 92 -9.25 -1.57 2.85
C ILE A 92 -8.74 -0.28 2.22
N GLU A 93 -7.87 0.43 2.93
CA GLU A 93 -7.08 1.53 2.39
C GLU A 93 -5.64 1.07 2.20
N ILE A 94 -5.07 1.41 1.05
CA ILE A 94 -3.66 1.17 0.74
C ILE A 94 -3.01 2.52 0.49
N ASP A 95 -2.12 2.89 1.38
CA ASP A 95 -1.31 4.09 1.34
C ASP A 95 0.04 3.75 0.70
N PHE A 96 0.25 4.27 -0.52
CA PHE A 96 1.47 4.09 -1.30
C PHE A 96 2.53 5.17 -1.02
N GLY A 97 2.25 6.13 -0.13
CA GLY A 97 3.07 7.31 0.08
C GLY A 97 3.16 8.16 -1.19
N LEU A 98 4.39 8.43 -1.63
CA LEU A 98 4.66 9.22 -2.83
C LEU A 98 4.37 8.42 -4.12
N ASP A 99 3.32 8.83 -4.83
CA ASP A 99 2.94 8.26 -6.13
C ASP A 99 4.05 8.35 -7.20
N SER A 100 4.88 9.39 -7.13
CA SER A 100 6.04 9.61 -7.99
C SER A 100 7.02 8.43 -8.00
N LEU A 101 7.11 7.66 -6.91
CA LEU A 101 7.95 6.46 -6.82
C LEU A 101 7.48 5.34 -7.76
N PHE A 102 6.18 5.28 -8.02
CA PHE A 102 5.55 4.29 -8.91
C PHE A 102 5.47 4.81 -10.34
N VAL A 103 4.98 6.05 -10.50
CA VAL A 103 4.61 6.61 -11.79
C VAL A 103 5.83 7.15 -12.55
N GLN A 104 6.81 7.74 -11.85
CA GLN A 104 8.06 8.26 -12.41
C GLN A 104 7.82 9.22 -13.60
N GLU A 105 6.88 10.16 -13.46
CA GLU A 105 6.33 10.99 -14.55
C GLU A 105 7.39 11.80 -15.32
N ASN A 106 8.46 12.20 -14.62
CA ASN A 106 9.51 13.07 -15.13
C ASN A 106 10.66 12.31 -15.82
N ILE A 107 10.49 11.01 -16.07
CA ILE A 107 11.49 10.18 -16.75
C ILE A 107 11.14 10.01 -18.23
N GLU A 108 12.14 10.18 -19.09
CA GLU A 108 12.07 9.88 -20.51
C GLU A 108 11.70 8.40 -20.75
N LEU A 109 10.75 8.17 -21.65
CA LEU A 109 10.22 6.84 -21.96
C LEU A 109 11.04 6.18 -23.07
N THR A 110 12.07 5.45 -22.64
CA THR A 110 12.80 4.47 -23.46
C THR A 110 12.23 3.07 -23.21
N GLU A 111 12.55 2.08 -24.04
CA GLU A 111 12.09 0.70 -23.82
C GLU A 111 12.48 0.17 -22.43
N GLU A 112 13.69 0.49 -21.97
CA GLU A 112 14.22 0.08 -20.66
C GLU A 112 13.46 0.75 -19.51
N THR A 113 13.26 2.08 -19.58
CA THR A 113 12.56 2.81 -18.51
C THR A 113 11.08 2.46 -18.46
N GLN A 114 10.44 2.28 -19.61
CA GLN A 114 9.07 1.79 -19.68
C GLN A 114 8.92 0.42 -19.02
N SER A 115 9.86 -0.51 -19.24
CA SER A 115 9.81 -1.83 -18.61
C SER A 115 9.85 -1.75 -17.09
N LYS A 116 10.75 -0.93 -16.54
CA LYS A 116 10.89 -0.74 -15.09
C LYS A 116 9.65 -0.09 -14.46
N ILE A 117 9.08 0.91 -15.15
CA ILE A 117 7.84 1.55 -14.72
C ILE A 117 6.68 0.55 -14.77
N ARG A 118 6.58 -0.26 -15.83
CA ARG A 118 5.56 -1.33 -15.92
C ARG A 118 5.68 -2.31 -14.76
N ASP A 119 6.89 -2.72 -14.38
CA ASP A 119 7.10 -3.62 -13.23
C ASP A 119 6.59 -3.01 -11.92
N ASN A 120 6.85 -1.72 -11.68
CA ASN A 120 6.34 -1.01 -10.49
C ASN A 120 4.82 -0.95 -10.47
N LEU A 121 4.20 -0.59 -11.61
CA LEU A 121 2.75 -0.50 -11.74
C LEU A 121 2.08 -1.87 -11.66
N ALA A 122 2.72 -2.92 -12.19
CA ALA A 122 2.23 -4.29 -12.12
C ALA A 122 2.11 -4.78 -10.68
N LYS A 123 3.06 -4.45 -9.80
CA LYS A 123 2.98 -4.80 -8.36
C LYS A 123 1.71 -4.23 -7.71
N LEU A 124 1.41 -2.97 -8.00
CA LEU A 124 0.21 -2.30 -7.48
C LEU A 124 -1.06 -2.97 -8.01
N VAL A 125 -1.16 -3.14 -9.33
CA VAL A 125 -2.34 -3.74 -9.98
C VAL A 125 -2.55 -5.19 -9.50
N GLU A 126 -1.49 -5.98 -9.42
CA GLU A 126 -1.55 -7.37 -9.00
C GLU A 126 -2.00 -7.48 -7.54
N PHE A 127 -1.41 -6.70 -6.63
CA PHE A 127 -1.83 -6.68 -5.23
C PHE A 127 -3.31 -6.31 -5.12
N THR A 128 -3.70 -5.25 -5.80
CA THR A 128 -5.03 -4.70 -5.77
C THR A 128 -6.08 -5.71 -6.26
N LYS A 129 -5.77 -6.43 -7.34
CA LYS A 129 -6.61 -7.53 -7.85
C LYS A 129 -6.68 -8.69 -6.87
N LYS A 130 -5.56 -9.05 -6.23
CA LYS A 130 -5.54 -10.12 -5.22
C LYS A 130 -6.37 -9.73 -4.00
N ALA A 131 -6.28 -8.49 -3.52
CA ALA A 131 -7.10 -7.99 -2.42
C ALA A 131 -8.59 -8.08 -2.77
N GLU A 132 -8.98 -7.68 -3.98
CA GLU A 132 -10.36 -7.80 -4.46
C GLU A 132 -10.84 -9.26 -4.55
N MET A 133 -10.01 -10.17 -5.06
CA MET A 133 -10.40 -11.58 -5.25
C MET A 133 -10.42 -12.40 -3.95
N ASN A 134 -9.68 -11.99 -2.93
CA ASN A 134 -9.47 -12.79 -1.72
C ASN A 134 -10.13 -12.18 -0.47
N THR A 135 -10.78 -11.02 -0.59
CA THR A 135 -11.50 -10.39 0.53
C THR A 135 -12.99 -10.24 0.21
N ARG A 136 -13.80 -10.12 1.28
CA ARG A 136 -15.21 -9.74 1.16
C ARG A 136 -15.43 -8.22 1.20
N ALA A 137 -14.35 -7.44 1.11
CA ALA A 137 -14.41 -5.99 1.14
C ALA A 137 -15.27 -5.48 -0.02
N THR A 138 -16.27 -4.66 0.30
CA THR A 138 -17.17 -4.07 -0.71
C THR A 138 -16.53 -2.88 -1.45
N SER A 139 -15.51 -2.27 -0.85
CA SER A 139 -14.82 -1.10 -1.34
C SER A 139 -13.38 -1.07 -0.86
N ARG A 140 -12.51 -0.46 -1.66
CA ARG A 140 -11.11 -0.20 -1.33
C ARG A 140 -10.72 1.20 -1.79
N ARG A 141 -9.75 1.81 -1.10
CA ARG A 141 -9.17 3.08 -1.51
C ARG A 141 -7.67 2.93 -1.76
N LEU A 142 -7.23 3.53 -2.87
CA LEU A 142 -5.81 3.71 -3.17
C LEU A 142 -5.48 5.16 -2.83
N TRP A 143 -4.57 5.37 -1.88
CA TRP A 143 -4.17 6.69 -1.42
C TRP A 143 -2.69 6.96 -1.75
N SER A 144 -2.39 8.23 -2.02
CA SER A 144 -1.03 8.76 -2.13
C SER A 144 -0.99 10.18 -1.58
N GLU A 145 0.20 10.69 -1.28
CA GLU A 145 0.41 12.08 -0.82
C GLU A 145 0.03 13.15 -1.86
N SER A 146 -0.13 12.78 -3.12
CA SER A 146 -0.54 13.70 -4.19
C SER A 146 -2.00 14.15 -4.04
N GLU A 147 -2.26 15.43 -4.32
CA GLU A 147 -3.62 16.00 -4.38
C GLU A 147 -4.44 15.47 -5.57
N GLU A 148 -3.79 14.99 -6.61
CA GLU A 148 -4.42 14.34 -7.76
C GLU A 148 -4.79 12.88 -7.48
N SER A 149 -5.85 12.39 -8.14
CA SER A 149 -6.31 11.01 -8.00
C SER A 149 -5.25 10.00 -8.47
N LEU A 150 -4.69 9.24 -7.52
CA LEU A 150 -3.73 8.17 -7.80
C LEU A 150 -4.24 7.18 -8.87
N PRO A 151 -5.48 6.64 -8.81
CA PRO A 151 -6.00 5.79 -9.89
C PRO A 151 -5.92 6.43 -11.28
N GLN A 152 -6.18 7.73 -11.41
CA GLN A 152 -6.11 8.43 -12.69
C GLN A 152 -4.67 8.53 -13.20
N LYS A 153 -3.72 8.86 -12.32
CA LYS A 153 -2.29 8.88 -12.65
C LYS A 153 -1.78 7.51 -13.11
N LEU A 154 -2.18 6.45 -12.41
CA LEU A 154 -1.82 5.08 -12.77
C LEU A 154 -2.34 4.70 -14.16
N ILE A 155 -3.62 4.99 -14.46
CA ILE A 155 -4.21 4.74 -15.78
C ILE A 155 -3.47 5.52 -16.87
N ALA A 156 -3.28 6.83 -16.66
CA ALA A 156 -2.61 7.70 -17.61
C ALA A 156 -1.17 7.24 -17.89
N ARG A 157 -0.46 6.76 -16.86
CA ARG A 157 0.90 6.25 -17.04
C ARG A 157 0.93 4.91 -17.74
N LEU A 158 0.04 3.97 -17.37
CA LEU A 158 -0.09 2.67 -18.04
C LEU A 158 -0.33 2.82 -19.54
N GLN A 159 -1.18 3.76 -19.96
CA GLN A 159 -1.42 4.06 -21.38
C GLN A 159 -0.18 4.56 -22.13
N LYS A 160 0.74 5.25 -21.44
CA LYS A 160 1.98 5.78 -22.03
C LYS A 160 3.10 4.75 -22.09
N VAL A 161 3.04 3.70 -21.27
CA VAL A 161 4.06 2.64 -21.19
C VAL A 161 3.59 1.31 -21.78
N GLN A 162 2.42 1.27 -22.43
CA GLN A 162 1.92 0.11 -23.17
C GLN A 162 2.65 -0.08 -24.51
#